data_AF-A0A849DUZ3-F1
#
_entry.id   AF-A0A849DUZ3-F1
#
_cell.length_a   1.000
_cell.length_b   1.000
_cell.length_c   1.000
_cell.angle_alpha   90.00
_cell.angle_beta   90.00
_cell.angle_gamma   90.00
#
_symmetry.space_group_name_H-M   'P 1'
#
loop_
_entity.id
_entity.type
_entity.pdbx_description
1 polymer ?
#
loop_
_entity_poly.entity_id
_entity_poly.type
_entity_poly.pdbx_seq_one_letter_code
_entity_poly.pdbx_strand_id
1 'polypeptide(L)'
;MKNSLVVAVIVMLCAVSHGSVTEDMYSRCYAHGIEKVKQGNLEAARVSFQQALGFKPGDTNALKGIQLIDARYKYSQAYAQAVEQVKQGNLEAARSNFEQALALRPNDPAAQKGIRLIDERNTYNELFSRAVEQVKQGELEAARLSFEQALALKPNDANALKGIQLVDERLNAAEAAAEDAALTPANE
;
A
#
# COMPACT_ATOMS: atom_id res chain seq x y z
N MET A 1 69.30 23.29 14.11
CA MET A 1 67.96 23.91 14.12
C MET A 1 67.30 24.02 12.74
N LYS A 2 68.02 24.09 11.61
CA LYS A 2 67.39 24.22 10.26
C LYS A 2 66.64 22.98 9.76
N ASN A 3 66.98 21.77 10.20
CA ASN A 3 66.34 20.53 9.70
C ASN A 3 64.94 20.27 10.30
N SER A 4 64.61 20.83 11.46
CA SER A 4 63.31 20.58 12.12
C SER A 4 62.16 21.37 11.48
N LEU A 5 62.45 22.56 10.92
CA LEU A 5 61.45 23.40 10.24
C LEU A 5 61.05 22.84 8.86
N VAL A 6 62.01 22.27 8.12
CA VAL A 6 61.78 21.71 6.77
C VAL A 6 60.92 20.43 6.84
N VAL A 7 61.17 19.56 7.83
CA VAL A 7 60.35 18.34 8.03
C VAL A 7 58.92 18.69 8.45
N ALA A 8 58.73 19.69 9.31
CA ALA A 8 57.40 20.15 9.71
C ALA A 8 56.60 20.74 8.54
N VAL A 9 57.22 21.55 7.67
CA VAL A 9 56.57 22.13 6.49
C VAL A 9 56.19 21.06 5.45
N ILE A 10 57.03 20.04 5.24
CA ILE A 10 56.73 18.92 4.33
C ILE A 10 55.59 18.05 4.87
N VAL A 11 55.58 17.73 6.16
CA VAL A 11 54.49 16.96 6.79
C VAL A 11 53.17 17.75 6.74
N MET A 12 53.22 19.07 6.92
CA MET A 12 52.03 19.94 6.85
C MET A 12 51.51 20.10 5.42
N LEU A 13 52.38 20.21 4.40
CA LEU A 13 52.01 20.20 2.98
C LEU A 13 51.40 18.85 2.56
N CYS A 14 51.94 17.74 3.06
CA CYS A 14 51.37 16.41 2.82
C CYS A 14 50.01 16.23 3.50
N ALA A 15 49.82 16.72 4.73
CA ALA A 15 48.53 16.63 5.42
C ALA A 15 47.44 17.48 4.74
N VAL A 16 47.79 18.67 4.23
CA VAL A 16 46.87 19.56 3.49
C VAL A 16 46.48 18.98 2.14
N SER A 17 47.43 18.39 1.40
CA SER A 17 47.14 17.76 0.10
C SER A 17 46.24 16.53 0.23
N HIS A 18 46.49 15.67 1.23
CA HIS A 18 45.63 14.50 1.49
C HIS A 18 44.21 14.92 1.90
N GLY A 19 44.06 15.92 2.77
CA GLY A 19 42.74 16.44 3.18
C GLY A 19 41.93 17.03 2.02
N SER A 20 42.58 17.74 1.10
CA SER A 20 41.91 18.33 -0.08
C SER A 20 41.45 17.29 -1.09
N VAL A 21 42.23 16.23 -1.32
CA VAL A 21 41.87 15.12 -2.23
C VAL A 21 40.74 14.28 -1.64
N THR A 22 40.75 14.01 -0.33
CA THR A 22 39.65 13.29 0.33
C THR A 22 38.32 14.03 0.24
N GLU A 23 38.33 15.35 0.34
CA GLU A 23 37.12 16.17 0.25
C GLU A 23 36.56 16.26 -1.19
N ASP A 24 37.44 16.35 -2.20
CA ASP A 24 37.05 16.32 -3.62
C ASP A 24 36.48 14.95 -4.01
N MET A 25 37.11 13.85 -3.60
CA MET A 25 36.59 12.50 -3.86
C MET A 25 35.24 12.25 -3.17
N TYR A 26 35.11 12.65 -1.90
CA TYR A 26 33.83 12.62 -1.19
C TYR A 26 32.75 13.39 -1.98
N SER A 27 33.04 14.63 -2.38
CA SER A 27 32.09 15.51 -3.06
C SER A 27 31.60 14.91 -4.38
N ARG A 28 32.52 14.30 -5.16
CA ARG A 28 32.18 13.63 -6.42
C ARG A 28 31.30 12.40 -6.20
N CYS A 29 31.66 11.53 -5.26
CA CYS A 29 30.87 10.34 -4.93
C CYS A 29 29.48 10.74 -4.41
N TYR A 30 29.39 11.73 -3.52
CA TYR A 30 28.13 12.22 -3.00
C TYR A 30 27.24 12.82 -4.11
N ALA A 31 27.79 13.70 -4.94
CA ALA A 31 27.07 14.32 -6.05
C ALA A 31 26.58 13.28 -7.07
N HIS A 32 27.42 12.28 -7.40
CA HIS A 32 27.03 11.18 -8.26
C HIS A 32 25.89 10.35 -7.64
N GLY A 33 25.92 10.11 -6.33
CA GLY A 33 24.84 9.44 -5.60
C GLY A 33 23.50 10.15 -5.75
N ILE A 34 23.49 11.48 -5.55
CA ILE A 34 22.29 12.32 -5.74
C ILE A 34 21.79 12.25 -7.20
N GLU A 35 22.69 12.31 -8.17
CA GLU A 35 22.32 12.22 -9.58
C GLU A 35 21.70 10.86 -9.92
N LYS A 36 22.25 9.77 -9.40
CA LYS A 36 21.67 8.43 -9.58
C LYS A 36 20.32 8.26 -8.90
N VAL A 37 20.07 8.91 -7.75
CA VAL A 37 18.73 8.97 -7.15
C VAL A 37 17.72 9.65 -8.08
N LYS A 38 18.11 10.76 -8.73
CA LYS A 38 17.25 11.48 -9.69
C LYS A 38 16.95 10.63 -10.92
N GLN A 39 17.93 9.86 -11.40
CA GLN A 39 17.77 8.92 -12.51
C GLN A 39 16.96 7.66 -12.14
N GLY A 40 16.59 7.50 -10.87
CA GLY A 40 15.92 6.28 -10.38
C GLY A 40 16.83 5.06 -10.27
N ASN A 41 18.13 5.20 -10.55
CA ASN A 41 19.11 4.12 -10.39
C ASN A 41 19.56 4.05 -8.93
N LEU A 42 18.69 3.48 -8.10
CA LEU A 42 18.88 3.41 -6.64
C LEU A 42 20.08 2.55 -6.23
N GLU A 43 20.40 1.51 -6.99
CA GLU A 43 21.56 0.65 -6.73
C GLU A 43 22.87 1.40 -6.93
N ALA A 44 23.03 2.07 -8.09
CA ALA A 44 24.20 2.90 -8.34
C ALA A 44 24.30 4.07 -7.34
N ALA A 45 23.17 4.66 -6.97
CA ALA A 45 23.14 5.70 -5.95
C ALA A 45 23.65 5.20 -4.60
N ARG A 46 23.23 4.01 -4.18
CA ARG A 46 23.66 3.39 -2.91
C ARG A 46 25.16 3.16 -2.91
N VAL A 47 25.71 2.61 -4.00
CA VAL A 47 27.16 2.42 -4.17
C VAL A 47 27.91 3.75 -4.05
N SER A 48 27.44 4.81 -4.71
CA SER A 48 28.08 6.13 -4.64
C SER A 48 28.05 6.74 -3.23
N PHE A 49 26.95 6.59 -2.49
CA PHE A 49 26.92 7.03 -1.09
C PHE A 49 27.82 6.19 -0.17
N GLN A 50 27.92 4.88 -0.40
CA GLN A 50 28.86 4.01 0.32
C GLN A 50 30.31 4.41 0.05
N GLN A 51 30.66 4.74 -1.20
CA GLN A 51 31.97 5.27 -1.54
C GLN A 51 32.25 6.61 -0.84
N ALA A 52 31.27 7.52 -0.82
CA ALA A 52 31.38 8.78 -0.08
C ALA A 52 31.67 8.55 1.41
N LEU A 53 31.00 7.57 2.03
CA LEU A 53 31.28 7.16 3.42
C LEU A 53 32.65 6.52 3.61
N GLY A 54 33.23 5.92 2.56
CA GLY A 54 34.62 5.45 2.58
C GLY A 54 35.63 6.58 2.72
N PHE A 55 35.36 7.75 2.14
CA PHE A 55 36.20 8.95 2.28
C PHE A 55 35.87 9.76 3.53
N LYS A 56 34.59 9.82 3.93
CA LYS A 56 34.12 10.54 5.12
C LYS A 56 33.23 9.64 5.98
N PRO A 57 33.81 8.77 6.81
CA PRO A 57 33.05 7.88 7.69
C PRO A 57 32.13 8.67 8.63
N GLY A 58 30.89 8.22 8.77
CA GLY A 58 29.90 8.88 9.62
C GLY A 58 29.24 10.12 9.01
N ASP A 59 29.47 10.42 7.73
CA ASP A 59 28.79 11.53 7.05
C ASP A 59 27.25 11.33 7.07
N THR A 60 26.57 12.24 7.76
CA THR A 60 25.12 12.11 8.01
C THR A 60 24.31 12.25 6.72
N ASN A 61 24.80 12.99 5.73
CA ASN A 61 24.08 13.20 4.47
C ASN A 61 24.13 11.95 3.59
N ALA A 62 25.31 11.32 3.45
CA ALA A 62 25.45 10.06 2.73
C ALA A 62 24.65 8.92 3.40
N LEU A 63 24.68 8.85 4.74
CA LEU A 63 23.85 7.89 5.51
C LEU A 63 22.35 8.09 5.26
N LYS A 64 21.86 9.34 5.30
CA LYS A 64 20.46 9.67 4.97
C LYS A 64 20.11 9.28 3.54
N GLY A 65 21.04 9.47 2.59
CA GLY A 65 20.86 9.05 1.19
C GLY A 65 20.63 7.54 1.07
N ILE A 66 21.44 6.73 1.76
CA ILE A 66 21.28 5.26 1.79
C ILE A 66 19.96 4.88 2.47
N GLN A 67 19.62 5.50 3.61
CA GLN A 67 18.36 5.24 4.31
C GLN A 67 17.13 5.54 3.43
N LEU A 68 17.15 6.63 2.67
CA LEU A 68 16.09 6.96 1.72
C LEU A 68 15.97 5.92 0.61
N ILE A 69 17.10 5.44 0.09
CA ILE A 69 17.12 4.37 -0.92
C ILE A 69 16.52 3.08 -0.35
N ASP A 70 16.94 2.68 0.85
CA ASP A 70 16.45 1.47 1.51
C ASP A 70 14.94 1.56 1.78
N ALA A 71 14.44 2.73 2.18
CA ALA A 71 13.01 2.98 2.34
C ALA A 71 12.24 2.87 1.02
N ARG A 72 12.80 3.37 -0.11
CA ARG A 72 12.19 3.23 -1.44
C ARG A 72 12.11 1.77 -1.89
N TYR A 73 13.15 0.98 -1.65
CA TYR A 73 13.14 -0.46 -1.96
C TYR A 73 12.08 -1.20 -1.14
N LYS A 74 12.06 -0.99 0.18
CA LYS A 74 11.06 -1.61 1.07
C LYS A 74 9.65 -1.22 0.69
N TYR A 75 9.41 0.04 0.32
CA TYR A 75 8.11 0.50 -0.17
C TYR A 75 7.70 -0.26 -1.43
N SER A 76 8.61 -0.36 -2.42
CA SER A 76 8.32 -1.05 -3.68
C SER A 76 8.00 -2.52 -3.46
N GLN A 77 8.71 -3.18 -2.54
CA GLN A 77 8.49 -4.58 -2.19
C GLN A 77 7.13 -4.77 -1.52
N ALA A 78 6.84 -4.00 -0.47
CA ALA A 78 5.58 -4.08 0.26
C ALA A 78 4.38 -3.80 -0.67
N TYR A 79 4.47 -2.76 -1.50
CA TYR A 79 3.42 -2.44 -2.46
C TYR A 79 3.19 -3.56 -3.49
N ALA A 80 4.27 -4.11 -4.05
CA ALA A 80 4.17 -5.21 -5.02
C ALA A 80 3.55 -6.47 -4.40
N GLN A 81 3.97 -6.81 -3.17
CA GLN A 81 3.40 -7.94 -2.42
C GLN A 81 1.92 -7.72 -2.12
N ALA A 82 1.52 -6.51 -1.72
CA ALA A 82 0.13 -6.18 -1.46
C ALA A 82 -0.74 -6.39 -2.71
N VAL A 83 -0.31 -5.86 -3.86
CA VAL A 83 -1.04 -6.02 -5.13
C VAL A 83 -1.19 -7.49 -5.51
N GLU A 84 -0.14 -8.29 -5.33
CA GLU A 84 -0.19 -9.72 -5.63
C GLU A 84 -1.13 -10.47 -4.68
N GLN A 85 -1.11 -10.15 -3.40
CA GLN A 85 -2.01 -10.74 -2.40
C GLN A 85 -3.48 -10.38 -2.64
N VAL A 86 -3.78 -9.18 -3.14
CA VAL A 86 -5.14 -8.82 -3.58
C VAL A 86 -5.64 -9.77 -4.67
N LYS A 87 -4.79 -10.08 -5.67
CA LYS A 87 -5.14 -11.00 -6.76
C LYS A 87 -5.37 -12.42 -6.25
N GLN A 88 -4.58 -12.85 -5.28
CA GLN A 88 -4.70 -14.16 -4.64
C GLN A 88 -5.89 -14.25 -3.68
N GLY A 89 -6.55 -13.13 -3.36
CA GLY A 89 -7.63 -13.07 -2.37
C GLY A 89 -7.16 -13.04 -0.92
N ASN A 90 -5.85 -12.93 -0.68
CA ASN A 90 -5.24 -12.81 0.65
C ASN A 90 -5.36 -11.37 1.18
N LEU A 91 -6.59 -10.89 1.40
CA LEU A 91 -6.91 -9.48 1.62
C LEU A 91 -6.30 -8.91 2.91
N GLU A 92 -6.24 -9.69 3.99
CA GLU A 92 -5.65 -9.25 5.26
C GLU A 92 -4.14 -9.03 5.13
N ALA A 93 -3.44 -9.98 4.50
CA ALA A 93 -2.01 -9.84 4.20
C ALA A 93 -1.75 -8.66 3.26
N ALA A 94 -2.62 -8.48 2.26
CA ALA A 94 -2.52 -7.35 1.33
C ALA A 94 -2.67 -6.00 2.05
N ARG A 95 -3.64 -5.88 2.95
CA ARG A 95 -3.83 -4.70 3.80
C ARG A 95 -2.58 -4.40 4.61
N SER A 96 -2.03 -5.39 5.31
CA SER A 96 -0.82 -5.22 6.11
C SER A 96 0.35 -4.69 5.28
N ASN A 97 0.52 -5.19 4.05
CA ASN A 97 1.57 -4.72 3.16
C ASN A 97 1.32 -3.31 2.59
N PHE A 98 0.06 -2.93 2.33
CA PHE A 98 -0.25 -1.53 2.00
C PHE A 98 0.00 -0.58 3.18
N GLU A 99 -0.30 -1.00 4.41
CA GLU A 99 -0.02 -0.22 5.62
C GLU A 99 1.48 -0.04 5.84
N GLN A 100 2.29 -1.08 5.61
CA GLN A 100 3.75 -0.98 5.60
C GLN A 100 4.25 -0.02 4.52
N ALA A 101 3.67 -0.06 3.32
CA ALA A 101 4.00 0.91 2.26
C ALA A 101 3.65 2.35 2.69
N LEU A 102 2.52 2.57 3.36
CA LEU A 102 2.13 3.88 3.89
C LEU A 102 3.00 4.36 5.05
N ALA A 103 3.53 3.46 5.87
CA ALA A 103 4.50 3.83 6.90
C ALA A 103 5.82 4.37 6.30
N LEU A 104 6.19 3.90 5.11
CA LEU A 104 7.39 4.33 4.38
C LEU A 104 7.14 5.58 3.50
N ARG A 105 5.94 5.68 2.92
CA ARG A 105 5.46 6.87 2.19
C ARG A 105 4.08 7.27 2.69
N PRO A 106 4.01 8.12 3.72
CA PRO A 106 2.75 8.66 4.19
C PRO A 106 2.00 9.37 3.06
N ASN A 107 0.67 9.22 3.04
CA ASN A 107 -0.23 9.81 2.04
C ASN A 107 0.00 9.33 0.59
N ASP A 108 0.60 8.16 0.37
CA ASP A 108 0.68 7.59 -0.97
C ASP A 108 -0.72 7.22 -1.50
N PRO A 109 -1.21 7.87 -2.56
CA PRO A 109 -2.59 7.70 -3.02
C PRO A 109 -2.86 6.30 -3.56
N ALA A 110 -1.84 5.62 -4.10
CA ALA A 110 -1.96 4.28 -4.63
C ALA A 110 -2.15 3.25 -3.50
N ALA A 111 -1.33 3.29 -2.45
CA ALA A 111 -1.48 2.41 -1.31
C ALA A 111 -2.79 2.68 -0.54
N GLN A 112 -3.19 3.95 -0.36
CA GLN A 112 -4.50 4.28 0.22
C GLN A 112 -5.66 3.75 -0.61
N LYS A 113 -5.59 3.84 -1.94
CA LYS A 113 -6.60 3.26 -2.84
C LYS A 113 -6.64 1.74 -2.69
N GLY A 114 -5.50 1.07 -2.57
CA GLY A 114 -5.41 -0.37 -2.33
C GLY A 114 -6.17 -0.79 -1.08
N ILE A 115 -5.97 -0.09 0.04
CA ILE A 115 -6.69 -0.32 1.29
C ILE A 115 -8.19 -0.10 1.13
N ARG A 116 -8.61 1.01 0.51
CA ARG A 116 -10.05 1.28 0.28
C ARG A 116 -10.74 0.20 -0.54
N LEU A 117 -10.09 -0.29 -1.60
CA LEU A 117 -10.65 -1.38 -2.41
C LEU A 117 -10.77 -2.70 -1.64
N ILE A 118 -9.86 -2.96 -0.69
CA ILE A 118 -9.97 -4.09 0.23
C ILE A 118 -11.18 -3.92 1.15
N ASP A 119 -11.38 -2.73 1.71
CA ASP A 119 -12.53 -2.43 2.56
C ASP A 119 -13.86 -2.58 1.83
N GLU A 120 -13.96 -2.02 0.62
CA GLU A 120 -15.14 -2.15 -0.23
C GLU A 120 -15.44 -3.63 -0.54
N ARG A 121 -14.40 -4.43 -0.83
CA ARG A 121 -14.56 -5.88 -1.09
C ARG A 121 -15.02 -6.65 0.15
N ASN A 122 -14.48 -6.34 1.33
CA ASN A 122 -14.90 -6.98 2.57
C ASN A 122 -16.34 -6.61 2.92
N THR A 123 -16.68 -5.32 2.86
CA THR A 123 -18.03 -4.82 3.11
C THR A 123 -19.04 -5.44 2.15
N TYR A 124 -18.68 -5.56 0.86
CA TYR A 124 -19.49 -6.27 -0.12
C TYR A 124 -19.76 -7.73 0.30
N ASN A 125 -18.72 -8.48 0.68
CA ASN A 125 -18.86 -9.89 1.06
C ASN A 125 -19.72 -10.07 2.32
N GLU A 126 -19.61 -9.15 3.28
CA GLU A 126 -20.42 -9.15 4.50
C GLU A 126 -21.89 -8.86 4.19
N LEU A 127 -22.17 -7.83 3.40
CA LEU A 127 -23.54 -7.47 2.98
C LEU A 127 -24.18 -8.60 2.17
N PHE A 128 -23.44 -9.18 1.23
CA PHE A 128 -23.91 -10.29 0.42
C PHE A 128 -24.21 -11.53 1.29
N SER A 129 -23.30 -11.90 2.19
CA SER A 129 -23.50 -13.02 3.12
C SER A 129 -24.69 -12.80 4.03
N ARG A 130 -24.85 -11.57 4.55
CA ARG A 130 -26.00 -11.18 5.38
C ARG A 130 -27.30 -11.31 4.61
N ALA A 131 -27.35 -10.80 3.37
CA ALA A 131 -28.53 -10.89 2.52
C ALA A 131 -28.95 -12.36 2.30
N VAL A 132 -27.99 -13.23 1.98
CA VAL A 132 -28.25 -14.68 1.80
C VAL A 132 -28.81 -15.31 3.07
N GLU A 133 -28.32 -14.92 4.24
CA GLU A 133 -28.84 -15.44 5.51
C GLU A 133 -30.25 -14.94 5.82
N GLN A 134 -30.53 -13.65 5.57
CA GLN A 134 -31.86 -13.06 5.70
C GLN A 134 -32.89 -13.75 4.77
N VAL A 135 -32.49 -14.11 3.54
CA VAL A 135 -33.32 -14.92 2.63
C VAL A 135 -33.72 -16.26 3.26
N LYS A 136 -32.79 -16.93 3.94
CA LYS A 136 -33.08 -18.23 4.59
C LYS A 136 -34.01 -18.07 5.79
N GLN A 137 -33.87 -16.97 6.52
CA GLN A 137 -34.70 -16.65 7.68
C GLN A 137 -36.09 -16.13 7.29
N GLY A 138 -36.32 -15.84 6.00
CA GLY A 138 -37.58 -15.28 5.50
C GLY A 138 -37.70 -13.78 5.71
N GLU A 139 -36.63 -13.10 6.13
CA GLU A 139 -36.54 -11.65 6.30
C GLU A 139 -36.34 -10.97 4.93
N LEU A 140 -37.31 -11.12 4.04
CA LEU A 140 -37.15 -10.81 2.62
C LEU A 140 -36.87 -9.33 2.35
N GLU A 141 -37.58 -8.41 3.00
CA GLU A 141 -37.33 -6.97 2.83
C GLU A 141 -35.92 -6.56 3.30
N ALA A 142 -35.47 -7.13 4.42
CA ALA A 142 -34.13 -6.87 4.94
C ALA A 142 -33.05 -7.47 4.01
N ALA A 143 -33.31 -8.65 3.45
CA ALA A 143 -32.44 -9.27 2.45
C ALA A 143 -32.31 -8.40 1.19
N ARG A 144 -33.43 -7.84 0.71
CA ARG A 144 -33.48 -6.94 -0.45
C ARG A 144 -32.54 -5.76 -0.25
N LEU A 145 -32.70 -5.06 0.89
CA LEU A 145 -31.88 -3.91 1.24
C LEU A 145 -30.37 -4.28 1.33
N SER A 146 -30.04 -5.42 1.94
CA SER A 146 -28.65 -5.89 2.03
C SER A 146 -28.05 -6.17 0.64
N PHE A 147 -28.80 -6.77 -0.29
CA PHE A 147 -28.32 -6.98 -1.67
C PHE A 147 -28.15 -5.66 -2.42
N GLU A 148 -29.05 -4.70 -2.25
CA GLU A 148 -28.93 -3.37 -2.87
C GLU A 148 -27.69 -2.61 -2.37
N GLN A 149 -27.43 -2.67 -1.07
CA GLN A 149 -26.20 -2.10 -0.48
C GLN A 149 -24.95 -2.79 -1.02
N ALA A 150 -24.95 -4.11 -1.19
CA ALA A 150 -23.85 -4.83 -1.82
C ALA A 150 -23.68 -4.38 -3.29
N LEU A 151 -24.77 -4.24 -4.04
CA LEU A 151 -24.75 -3.82 -5.44
C LEU A 151 -24.23 -2.37 -5.61
N ALA A 152 -24.46 -1.50 -4.61
CA ALA A 152 -23.89 -0.15 -4.61
C ALA A 152 -22.35 -0.16 -4.53
N LEU A 153 -21.75 -1.15 -3.87
CA LEU A 153 -20.28 -1.33 -3.82
C LEU A 153 -19.74 -2.03 -5.07
N LYS A 154 -20.50 -2.96 -5.65
CA LYS A 154 -20.13 -3.68 -6.87
C LYS A 154 -21.27 -3.62 -7.89
N PRO A 155 -21.37 -2.52 -8.66
CA PRO A 155 -22.41 -2.38 -9.67
C PRO A 155 -22.38 -3.52 -10.68
N ASN A 156 -23.58 -3.98 -11.08
CA ASN A 156 -23.78 -5.09 -12.01
C ASN A 156 -23.25 -6.46 -11.53
N ASP A 157 -23.07 -6.67 -10.23
CA ASP A 157 -22.78 -8.02 -9.73
C ASP A 157 -23.97 -8.96 -10.00
N ALA A 158 -23.72 -9.97 -10.84
CA ALA A 158 -24.74 -10.91 -11.27
C ALA A 158 -25.34 -11.74 -10.12
N ASN A 159 -24.58 -12.00 -9.06
CA ASN A 159 -25.09 -12.76 -7.92
C ASN A 159 -25.99 -11.89 -7.05
N ALA A 160 -25.61 -10.63 -6.80
CA ALA A 160 -26.45 -9.69 -6.05
C ALA A 160 -27.76 -9.41 -6.79
N LEU A 161 -27.70 -9.21 -8.11
CA LEU A 161 -28.90 -9.05 -8.95
C LEU A 161 -29.83 -10.27 -8.91
N LYS A 162 -29.28 -11.49 -9.00
CA LYS A 162 -30.06 -12.73 -8.84
C LYS A 162 -30.67 -12.85 -7.45
N GLY A 163 -29.93 -12.43 -6.41
CA GLY A 163 -30.42 -12.37 -5.04
C GLY A 163 -31.64 -11.48 -4.89
N ILE A 164 -31.59 -10.27 -5.46
CA ILE A 164 -32.74 -9.33 -5.49
C ILE A 164 -33.92 -9.95 -6.23
N GLN A 165 -33.70 -10.52 -7.42
CA GLN A 165 -34.76 -11.15 -8.19
C GLN A 165 -35.47 -12.26 -7.39
N LEU A 166 -34.70 -13.14 -6.75
CA LEU A 166 -35.25 -14.21 -5.91
C LEU A 166 -36.06 -13.65 -4.74
N VAL A 167 -35.59 -12.57 -4.12
CA VAL A 167 -36.29 -11.91 -3.02
C VAL A 167 -37.61 -11.30 -3.50
N ASP A 168 -37.59 -10.58 -4.63
CA ASP A 168 -38.77 -9.96 -5.23
C ASP A 168 -39.83 -11.01 -5.60
N GLU A 169 -39.42 -12.15 -6.18
CA GLU A 169 -40.31 -13.27 -6.49
C GLU A 169 -40.98 -13.82 -5.22
N ARG A 170 -40.24 -13.95 -4.12
CA ARG A 170 -40.78 -14.46 -2.85
C ARG A 170 -41.67 -13.45 -2.13
N LEU A 171 -41.36 -12.16 -2.20
CA LEU A 171 -42.20 -11.09 -1.66
C LEU A 171 -43.55 -11.07 -2.37
N ASN A 172 -43.55 -11.06 -3.70
CA ASN A 172 -44.77 -11.10 -4.51
C ASN A 172 -45.63 -12.34 -4.20
N ALA A 173 -44.99 -13.51 -4.04
CA ALA A 173 -45.71 -14.73 -3.68
C ALA A 173 -46.31 -14.67 -2.27
N ALA A 174 -45.61 -14.06 -1.30
CA ALA A 174 -46.10 -13.89 0.06
C ALA A 174 -47.28 -12.89 0.12
N GLU A 175 -47.21 -11.80 -0.64
CA GLU A 175 -48.30 -10.83 -0.77
C GLU A 175 -49.56 -11.46 -1.37
N ALA A 176 -49.41 -12.20 -2.47
CA ALA A 176 -50.52 -12.90 -3.11
C ALA A 176 -51.18 -13.94 -2.16
N ALA A 177 -50.37 -14.67 -1.39
CA ALA A 177 -50.88 -15.61 -0.40
C ALA A 177 -51.60 -14.91 0.76
N ALA A 178 -51.13 -13.73 1.18
CA ALA A 178 -51.79 -12.94 2.23
C ALA A 178 -53.13 -12.36 1.75
N GLU A 179 -53.22 -11.95 0.48
CA GLU A 179 -54.47 -11.46 -0.13
C GLU A 179 -55.52 -12.58 -0.24
N ASP A 180 -55.12 -13.77 -0.71
CA ASP A 180 -56.01 -14.94 -0.80
C ASP A 180 -56.54 -15.38 0.57
N ALA A 181 -55.68 -15.37 1.60
CA ALA A 181 -56.07 -15.65 2.97
C ALA A 181 -57.04 -14.60 3.56
N ALA A 182 -56.98 -13.34 3.10
CA ALA A 182 -57.89 -12.29 3.53
C ALA A 182 -59.28 -12.37 2.84
N LEU A 183 -59.34 -12.94 1.64
CA LEU A 183 -60.56 -13.11 0.85
C LEU A 183 -61.35 -14.38 1.17
N THR A 184 -60.80 -15.28 2.00
CA THR A 184 -61.47 -16.48 2.52
C THR A 184 -61.96 -16.25 3.95
N PRO A 185 -63.08 -15.53 4.18
CA PRO A 185 -63.63 -15.39 5.53
C PRO A 185 -64.05 -16.76 6.06
N ALA A 186 -63.72 -17.03 7.32
CA ALA A 186 -64.11 -18.23 8.05
C ALA A 186 -65.63 -18.42 8.04
N ASN A 187 -66.14 -19.13 7.04
CA ASN A 187 -67.47 -19.71 7.04
C ASN A 187 -67.31 -21.22 7.21
N GLU A 188 -67.30 -21.67 8.47
CA GLU A 188 -67.86 -22.94 8.93
C GLU A 188 -68.06 -22.90 10.44
#